data_AF-A0A392M4V3-F1
#
_entry.id   AF-A0A392M4V3-F1
#
_cell.length_a   1.000
_cell.length_b   1.000
_cell.length_c   1.000
_cell.angle_alpha   90.00
_cell.angle_beta   90.00
_cell.angle_gamma   90.00
#
_symmetry.space_group_name_H-M   'P 1'
#
loop_
_entity.id
_entity.type
_entity.pdbx_description
1 polymer ?
#
loop_
_entity_poly.entity_id
_entity_poly.type
_entity_poly.pdbx_seq_one_letter_code
_entity_poly.pdbx_strand_id
1 'polypeptide(L)'
;EEVLKNMGYFNSAQALADYAAVLIHIKKVLHAERSPVVVVGGSYSGMLATWFRLKYPHLAIGALASSAPILFMDDLIQPNAYFDVISRDFKEASASCYKTIRNSWFEIDKIASRPNGLLTLSERFNTCMPLNHSVELSDYLKGMYMHAAQYNMPPDYPVNRICNAIDQASFGSNILDKIYSGLVAGYGNQTLCIDTNPTIPSWHFMGWGWQICTEMVIPIGIGNDTMFQPSPFNLKNYVKKCKKDYGVATRPHWISTYYGGKNIKLVLRRSSSNIIFSNGLKDPYSSGGVLTNLSKSLVAITTVNGSHCLDLMVSQQTDPKWLIDQRKKEIKIIKGWIKQYYNDLRTLKLEE
;
A
#
# COMPACT_ATOMS: atom_id res chain seq x y z
N GLU A 1 -23.11 17.72 4.65
CA GLU A 1 -24.33 16.90 4.50
C GLU A 1 -24.54 16.40 3.06
N GLU A 2 -24.44 17.28 2.06
CA GLU A 2 -24.60 16.93 0.63
C GLU A 2 -23.52 15.95 0.10
N VAL A 3 -22.27 16.09 0.56
CA VAL A 3 -21.17 15.16 0.21
C VAL A 3 -21.56 13.72 0.56
N LEU A 4 -21.98 13.45 1.80
CA LEU A 4 -22.37 12.11 2.24
C LEU A 4 -23.55 11.52 1.44
N LYS A 5 -24.50 12.36 0.97
CA LYS A 5 -25.63 11.92 0.15
C LYS A 5 -25.17 11.38 -1.22
N ASN A 6 -24.06 11.89 -1.76
CA ASN A 6 -23.52 11.48 -3.06
C ASN A 6 -22.35 10.47 -2.98
N MET A 7 -21.82 10.18 -1.78
CA MET A 7 -20.69 9.24 -1.65
C MET A 7 -21.04 7.81 -2.09
N GLY A 8 -22.31 7.44 -2.25
CA GLY A 8 -22.71 6.17 -2.85
C GLY A 8 -22.13 5.92 -4.26
N TYR A 9 -21.88 6.98 -5.04
CA TYR A 9 -21.22 6.88 -6.34
C TYR A 9 -19.71 6.66 -6.24
N PHE A 10 -19.10 6.91 -5.08
CA PHE A 10 -17.66 6.78 -4.87
C PHE A 10 -17.27 5.31 -4.64
N ASN A 11 -17.14 4.57 -5.73
CA ASN A 11 -16.76 3.16 -5.73
C ASN A 11 -15.92 2.76 -6.95
N SER A 12 -15.24 1.63 -6.82
CA SER A 12 -14.32 1.08 -7.81
C SER A 12 -14.98 0.74 -9.14
N ALA A 13 -16.24 0.28 -9.16
CA ALA A 13 -16.95 -0.03 -10.39
C ALA A 13 -17.22 1.24 -11.22
N GLN A 14 -17.64 2.32 -10.56
CA GLN A 14 -17.83 3.63 -11.21
C GLN A 14 -16.51 4.20 -11.71
N ALA A 15 -15.44 4.15 -10.92
CA ALA A 15 -14.12 4.61 -11.34
C ALA A 15 -13.63 3.89 -12.62
N LEU A 16 -13.83 2.56 -12.72
CA LEU A 16 -13.49 1.82 -13.92
C LEU A 16 -14.37 2.21 -15.13
N ALA A 17 -15.65 2.50 -14.91
CA ALA A 17 -16.55 2.97 -15.97
C ALA A 17 -16.14 4.37 -16.47
N ASP A 18 -15.74 5.26 -15.57
CA ASP A 18 -15.23 6.59 -15.91
C ASP A 18 -13.96 6.49 -16.78
N TYR A 19 -13.01 5.62 -16.40
CA TYR A 19 -11.81 5.38 -17.21
C TYR A 19 -12.16 4.87 -18.61
N ALA A 20 -13.15 3.98 -18.73
CA ALA A 20 -13.61 3.48 -20.01
C ALA A 20 -14.22 4.59 -20.87
N ALA A 21 -15.09 5.43 -20.29
CA ALA A 21 -15.72 6.55 -20.98
C ALA A 21 -14.69 7.59 -21.45
N VAL A 22 -13.73 7.94 -20.59
CA VAL A 22 -12.64 8.87 -20.92
C VAL A 22 -11.77 8.31 -22.04
N LEU A 23 -11.39 7.03 -22.01
CA LEU A 23 -10.59 6.43 -23.08
C LEU A 23 -11.31 6.44 -24.43
N ILE A 24 -12.62 6.14 -24.44
CA ILE A 24 -13.44 6.21 -25.66
C ILE A 24 -13.49 7.65 -26.19
N HIS A 25 -13.70 8.62 -25.30
CA HIS A 25 -13.74 10.03 -25.66
C HIS A 25 -12.40 10.52 -26.24
N ILE A 26 -11.29 10.24 -25.55
CA ILE A 26 -9.94 10.63 -25.99
C ILE A 26 -9.62 10.02 -27.36
N LYS A 27 -9.93 8.73 -27.57
CA LYS A 27 -9.69 8.10 -28.88
C LYS A 27 -10.46 8.77 -30.00
N LYS A 28 -11.73 9.15 -29.75
CA LYS A 28 -12.56 9.85 -30.74
C LYS A 28 -12.03 11.25 -31.02
N VAL A 29 -11.69 12.03 -29.99
CA VAL A 29 -11.23 13.42 -30.13
C VAL A 29 -9.87 13.50 -30.81
N LEU A 30 -8.98 12.54 -30.56
CA LEU A 30 -7.63 12.51 -31.12
C LEU A 30 -7.52 11.70 -32.43
N HIS A 31 -8.62 11.17 -32.97
CA HIS A 31 -8.61 10.25 -34.13
C HIS A 31 -7.62 9.08 -33.93
N ALA A 32 -7.65 8.50 -32.73
CA ALA A 32 -6.72 7.49 -32.24
C ALA A 32 -7.41 6.15 -31.97
N GLU A 33 -8.45 5.82 -32.74
CA GLU A 33 -9.29 4.62 -32.57
C GLU A 33 -8.45 3.35 -32.56
N ARG A 34 -7.47 3.28 -33.48
CA ARG A 34 -6.56 2.14 -33.64
C ARG A 34 -5.38 2.14 -32.67
N SER A 35 -5.15 3.20 -31.89
CA SER A 35 -4.03 3.25 -30.94
C SER A 35 -4.25 2.28 -29.77
N PRO A 36 -3.31 1.36 -29.48
CA PRO A 36 -3.42 0.48 -28.32
C PRO A 36 -3.23 1.25 -27.02
N VAL A 37 -4.00 0.87 -25.99
CA VAL A 37 -3.90 1.46 -24.65
C VAL A 37 -3.32 0.45 -23.68
N VAL A 38 -2.38 0.87 -22.85
CA VAL A 38 -1.88 0.09 -21.71
C VAL A 38 -2.20 0.87 -20.45
N VAL A 39 -2.86 0.24 -19.49
CA VAL A 39 -3.20 0.87 -18.20
C VAL A 39 -2.10 0.59 -17.18
N VAL A 40 -1.69 1.61 -16.44
CA VAL A 40 -0.60 1.53 -15.47
C VAL A 40 -1.10 2.07 -14.14
N GLY A 41 -0.82 1.36 -13.06
CA GLY A 41 -1.20 1.82 -11.72
C GLY A 41 -0.37 1.18 -10.62
N GLY A 42 -0.17 1.95 -9.55
CA GLY A 42 0.46 1.54 -8.31
C GLY A 42 -0.54 1.37 -7.16
N SER A 43 -0.33 0.43 -6.25
CA SER A 43 -1.17 0.27 -5.05
C SER A 43 -2.63 -0.02 -5.41
N TYR A 44 -3.61 0.68 -4.80
CA TYR A 44 -5.01 0.63 -5.20
C TYR A 44 -5.22 0.88 -6.70
N SER A 45 -4.50 1.84 -7.31
CA SER A 45 -4.60 2.07 -8.75
C SER A 45 -4.04 0.92 -9.59
N GLY A 46 -3.11 0.12 -9.04
CA GLY A 46 -2.66 -1.14 -9.62
C GLY A 46 -3.74 -2.24 -9.54
N MET A 47 -4.54 -2.25 -8.48
CA MET A 47 -5.74 -3.10 -8.39
C MET A 47 -6.75 -2.68 -9.47
N LEU A 48 -6.98 -1.37 -9.62
CA LEU A 48 -7.83 -0.84 -10.69
C LEU A 48 -7.28 -1.19 -12.08
N ALA A 49 -5.97 -1.09 -12.33
CA ALA A 49 -5.37 -1.50 -13.61
C ALA A 49 -5.60 -3.00 -13.89
N THR A 50 -5.46 -3.85 -12.88
CA THR A 50 -5.76 -5.29 -12.97
C THR A 50 -7.22 -5.52 -13.34
N TRP A 51 -8.15 -4.87 -12.62
CA TRP A 51 -9.58 -5.04 -12.83
C TRP A 51 -10.09 -4.40 -14.12
N PHE A 52 -9.46 -3.30 -14.56
CA PHE A 52 -9.74 -2.66 -15.83
C PHE A 52 -9.39 -3.59 -16.98
N ARG A 53 -8.20 -4.22 -16.94
CA ARG A 53 -7.83 -5.21 -17.96
C ARG A 53 -8.75 -6.43 -17.93
N LEU A 54 -9.21 -6.85 -16.75
CA LEU A 54 -10.16 -7.96 -16.60
C LEU A 54 -11.55 -7.63 -17.16
N LYS A 55 -12.09 -6.42 -16.93
CA LYS A 55 -13.48 -6.05 -17.28
C LYS A 55 -13.61 -5.35 -18.63
N TYR A 56 -12.60 -4.60 -19.05
CA TYR A 56 -12.57 -3.84 -20.30
C TYR A 56 -11.41 -4.29 -21.21
N PRO A 57 -11.27 -5.59 -21.52
CA PRO A 57 -10.16 -6.07 -22.34
C PRO A 57 -10.20 -5.58 -23.80
N HIS A 58 -11.33 -5.02 -24.23
CA HIS A 58 -11.50 -4.40 -25.54
C HIS A 58 -10.98 -2.95 -25.59
N LEU A 59 -10.76 -2.29 -24.44
CA LEU A 59 -10.26 -0.91 -24.39
C LEU A 59 -8.76 -0.82 -24.11
N ALA A 60 -8.21 -1.70 -23.27
CA ALA A 60 -6.79 -1.72 -22.92
C ALA A 60 -6.16 -3.06 -23.25
N ILE A 61 -5.09 -3.10 -24.04
CA ILE A 61 -4.43 -4.32 -24.51
C ILE A 61 -3.58 -5.02 -23.44
N GLY A 62 -3.28 -4.32 -22.34
CA GLY A 62 -2.53 -4.85 -21.21
C GLY A 62 -2.52 -3.91 -20.01
N ALA A 63 -2.00 -4.41 -18.89
CA ALA A 63 -1.88 -3.66 -17.65
C ALA A 63 -0.51 -3.87 -16.96
N LEU A 64 0.05 -2.80 -16.40
CA LEU A 64 1.11 -2.86 -15.40
C LEU A 64 0.51 -2.52 -14.03
N ALA A 65 0.37 -3.55 -13.20
CA ALA A 65 -0.15 -3.47 -11.84
C ALA A 65 1.03 -3.56 -10.85
N SER A 66 1.59 -2.39 -10.51
CA SER A 66 2.67 -2.31 -9.53
C SER A 66 2.12 -2.31 -8.11
N SER A 67 2.71 -3.15 -7.25
CA SER A 67 2.43 -3.26 -5.82
C SER A 67 0.93 -3.34 -5.53
N ALA A 68 0.20 -4.11 -6.35
CA ALA A 68 -1.25 -4.19 -6.33
C ALA A 68 -1.73 -5.33 -5.41
N PRO A 69 -2.28 -5.03 -4.21
CA PRO A 69 -2.62 -6.04 -3.21
C PRO A 69 -3.99 -6.69 -3.47
N ILE A 70 -4.19 -7.27 -4.65
CA ILE A 70 -5.49 -7.85 -5.06
C ILE A 70 -5.92 -9.06 -4.21
N LEU A 71 -5.04 -9.59 -3.35
CA LEU A 71 -5.32 -10.71 -2.46
C LEU A 71 -5.66 -10.26 -1.03
N PHE A 72 -5.64 -8.97 -0.70
CA PHE A 72 -6.11 -8.48 0.60
C PHE A 72 -7.63 -8.30 0.64
N MET A 73 -8.35 -9.34 0.27
CA MET A 73 -9.82 -9.41 0.28
C MET A 73 -10.25 -10.71 0.95
N ASP A 74 -11.36 -10.66 1.71
CA ASP A 74 -11.90 -11.81 2.43
C ASP A 74 -10.86 -12.54 3.31
N ASP A 75 -10.69 -13.85 3.10
CA ASP A 75 -9.79 -14.76 3.81
C ASP A 75 -8.65 -15.27 2.90
N LEU A 76 -8.35 -14.56 1.82
CA LEU A 76 -7.37 -14.97 0.80
C LEU A 76 -5.92 -14.97 1.30
N ILE A 77 -5.60 -14.14 2.29
CA ILE A 77 -4.28 -13.99 2.91
C ILE A 77 -4.46 -13.84 4.42
N GLN A 78 -3.47 -14.28 5.19
CA GLN A 78 -3.49 -14.13 6.64
C GLN A 78 -3.52 -12.64 7.04
N PRO A 79 -4.39 -12.22 7.97
CA PRO A 79 -4.52 -10.82 8.40
C PRO A 79 -3.21 -10.13 8.82
N ASN A 80 -2.26 -10.88 9.39
CA ASN A 80 -0.98 -10.37 9.88
C ASN A 80 0.10 -10.21 8.79
N ALA A 81 -0.12 -10.69 7.58
CA ALA A 81 0.92 -10.77 6.55
C ALA A 81 1.57 -9.40 6.22
N TYR A 82 0.80 -8.32 6.29
CA TYR A 82 1.31 -6.95 6.14
C TYR A 82 2.33 -6.59 7.22
N PHE A 83 1.99 -6.81 8.50
CA PHE A 83 2.86 -6.48 9.62
C PHE A 83 4.03 -7.46 9.80
N ASP A 84 3.89 -8.69 9.30
CA ASP A 84 5.00 -9.65 9.24
C ASP A 84 6.13 -9.14 8.33
N VAL A 85 5.79 -8.56 7.17
CA VAL A 85 6.78 -7.96 6.25
C VAL A 85 7.48 -6.78 6.91
N ILE A 86 6.74 -5.86 7.53
CA ILE A 86 7.34 -4.73 8.26
C ILE A 86 8.30 -5.24 9.33
N SER A 87 7.85 -6.19 10.14
CA SER A 87 8.63 -6.79 11.22
C SER A 87 9.90 -7.45 10.69
N ARG A 88 9.81 -8.17 9.57
CA ARG A 88 10.95 -8.77 8.89
C ARG A 88 11.94 -7.71 8.40
N ASP A 89 11.47 -6.63 7.78
CA ASP A 89 12.36 -5.60 7.24
C ASP A 89 13.17 -4.90 8.32
N PHE A 90 12.54 -4.55 9.45
CA PHE A 90 13.25 -4.02 10.61
C PHE A 90 14.20 -5.03 11.25
N LYS A 91 13.81 -6.31 11.32
CA LYS A 91 14.65 -7.39 11.86
C LYS A 91 15.89 -7.66 11.01
N GLU A 92 15.74 -7.63 9.68
CA GLU A 92 16.84 -7.77 8.72
C GLU A 92 17.77 -6.56 8.73
N ALA A 93 17.24 -5.35 8.93
CA ALA A 93 18.05 -4.14 9.09
C ALA A 93 18.86 -4.17 10.41
N SER A 94 18.23 -4.52 11.53
CA SER A 94 18.91 -4.78 12.80
C SER A 94 18.02 -5.55 13.79
N ALA A 95 18.53 -6.68 14.28
CA ALA A 95 17.87 -7.45 15.32
C ALA A 95 17.81 -6.72 16.67
N SER A 96 18.75 -5.79 16.93
CA SER A 96 18.77 -4.95 18.13
C SER A 96 17.68 -3.88 18.06
N CYS A 97 17.60 -3.18 16.93
CA CYS A 97 16.53 -2.22 16.63
C CYS A 97 15.15 -2.85 16.76
N TYR A 98 14.94 -4.01 16.12
CA TYR A 98 13.69 -4.78 16.22
C TYR A 98 13.27 -5.06 17.67
N LYS A 99 14.21 -5.56 18.50
CA LYS A 99 13.94 -5.86 19.92
C LYS A 99 13.64 -4.60 20.71
N THR A 100 14.34 -3.50 20.42
CA THR A 100 14.14 -2.22 21.09
C THR A 100 12.76 -1.66 20.80
N ILE A 101 12.32 -1.70 19.54
CA ILE A 101 10.95 -1.32 19.14
C ILE A 101 9.92 -2.23 19.81
N ARG A 102 10.12 -3.56 19.77
CA ARG A 102 9.17 -4.50 20.39
C ARG A 102 8.99 -4.26 21.89
N ASN A 103 10.07 -3.92 22.60
CA ASN A 103 10.03 -3.69 24.04
C ASN A 103 9.54 -2.28 24.41
N SER A 104 9.61 -1.32 23.49
CA SER A 104 9.26 0.08 23.79
C SER A 104 7.77 0.26 24.09
N TRP A 105 6.89 -0.52 23.46
CA TRP A 105 5.44 -0.43 23.69
C TRP A 105 5.08 -0.65 25.16
N PHE A 106 5.69 -1.66 25.79
CA PHE A 106 5.49 -1.93 27.22
C PHE A 106 6.02 -0.79 28.09
N GLU A 107 7.18 -0.21 27.75
CA GLU A 107 7.74 0.93 28.50
C GLU A 107 6.90 2.21 28.35
N ILE A 108 6.29 2.44 27.17
CA ILE A 108 5.33 3.52 26.95
C ILE A 108 4.12 3.36 27.87
N ASP A 109 3.47 2.19 27.86
CA ASP A 109 2.28 1.94 28.68
C ASP A 109 2.59 2.00 30.19
N LYS A 110 3.75 1.46 30.58
CA LYS A 110 4.24 1.50 31.97
C LYS A 110 4.46 2.93 32.45
N ILE A 111 5.06 3.81 31.65
CA ILE A 111 5.24 5.21 32.03
C ILE A 111 3.89 5.93 32.04
N ALA A 112 3.05 5.73 31.03
CA ALA A 112 1.74 6.34 30.94
C ALA A 112 0.82 6.02 32.14
N SER A 113 0.97 4.84 32.75
CA SER A 113 0.20 4.42 33.93
C SER A 113 0.56 5.14 35.24
N ARG A 114 1.69 5.87 35.28
CA ARG A 114 2.15 6.58 36.48
C ARG A 114 1.50 7.97 36.59
N PRO A 115 1.43 8.56 37.80
CA PRO A 115 1.08 9.97 37.96
C PRO A 115 1.96 10.85 37.06
N ASN A 116 1.34 11.75 36.30
CA ASN A 116 1.99 12.62 35.30
C ASN A 116 2.74 11.88 34.17
N GLY A 117 2.54 10.57 34.00
CA GLY A 117 3.23 9.75 33.02
C GLY A 117 3.03 10.20 31.57
N LEU A 118 1.82 10.59 31.21
CA LEU A 118 1.50 11.13 29.88
C LEU A 118 2.22 12.46 29.61
N LEU A 119 2.33 13.33 30.62
CA LEU A 119 3.11 14.57 30.50
C LEU A 119 4.60 14.27 30.30
N THR A 120 5.15 13.33 31.07
CA THR A 120 6.54 12.87 30.89
C THR A 120 6.80 12.31 29.49
N LEU A 121 5.85 11.55 28.93
CA LEU A 121 5.95 11.07 27.55
C LEU A 121 5.86 12.22 26.54
N SER A 122 4.96 13.17 26.77
CA SER A 122 4.78 14.35 25.92
C SER A 122 6.06 15.18 25.84
N GLU A 123 6.69 15.45 26.98
CA GLU A 123 7.97 16.17 27.08
C GLU A 123 9.10 15.37 26.42
N ARG A 124 9.21 14.07 26.71
CA ARG A 124 10.29 13.22 26.17
C ARG A 124 10.24 13.09 24.65
N PHE A 125 9.04 12.95 24.09
CA PHE A 125 8.83 12.83 22.65
C PHE A 125 8.58 14.18 21.97
N ASN A 126 8.63 15.28 22.72
CA ASN A 126 8.40 16.63 22.21
C ASN A 126 7.10 16.73 21.39
N THR A 127 5.98 16.30 21.98
CA THR A 127 4.66 16.38 21.33
C THR A 127 4.14 17.82 21.33
N CYS A 128 3.40 18.21 20.29
CA CYS A 128 2.88 19.57 20.17
C CYS A 128 1.82 19.90 21.23
N MET A 129 1.07 18.89 21.65
CA MET A 129 0.06 18.96 22.70
C MET A 129 0.31 17.84 23.71
N PRO A 130 -0.07 18.04 24.99
CA PRO A 130 -0.03 16.96 25.97
C PRO A 130 -0.89 15.78 25.52
N LEU A 131 -0.35 14.56 25.64
CA LEU A 131 -1.04 13.31 25.33
C LEU A 131 -2.23 13.11 26.29
N ASN A 132 -3.40 12.74 25.76
CA ASN A 132 -4.53 12.31 26.58
C ASN A 132 -4.49 10.81 26.84
N HIS A 133 -3.95 10.04 25.89
CA HIS A 133 -3.78 8.59 25.98
C HIS A 133 -2.45 8.13 25.36
N SER A 134 -1.86 7.04 25.89
CA SER A 134 -0.62 6.47 25.35
C SER A 134 -0.76 6.00 23.91
N VAL A 135 -1.98 5.61 23.51
CA VAL A 135 -2.29 5.13 22.16
C VAL A 135 -2.01 6.19 21.09
N GLU A 136 -2.10 7.48 21.40
CA GLU A 136 -1.79 8.56 20.46
C GLU A 136 -0.31 8.51 20.01
N LEU A 137 0.60 8.35 20.98
CA LEU A 137 2.03 8.19 20.70
C LEU A 137 2.32 6.85 20.02
N SER A 138 1.72 5.76 20.51
CA SER A 138 1.92 4.42 19.94
C SER A 138 1.44 4.33 18.49
N ASP A 139 0.30 4.93 18.16
CA ASP A 139 -0.23 4.98 16.80
C ASP A 139 0.65 5.83 15.88
N TYR A 140 1.17 6.95 16.37
CA TYR A 140 2.11 7.79 15.62
C TYR A 140 3.40 7.03 15.27
N LEU A 141 4.04 6.40 16.27
CA LEU A 141 5.27 5.61 16.07
C LEU A 141 5.02 4.42 15.14
N LYS A 142 3.89 3.72 15.30
CA LYS A 142 3.49 2.64 14.39
C LYS A 142 3.35 3.14 12.95
N GLY A 143 2.70 4.28 12.75
CA GLY A 143 2.58 4.93 11.43
C GLY A 143 3.94 5.22 10.80
N MET A 144 4.91 5.70 11.59
CA MET A 144 6.28 5.91 11.13
C MET A 144 6.94 4.62 10.63
N TYR A 145 6.89 3.55 11.42
CA TYR A 145 7.51 2.28 11.04
C TYR A 145 6.84 1.65 9.80
N MET A 146 5.51 1.76 9.70
CA MET A 146 4.76 1.35 8.51
C MET A 146 5.20 2.13 7.27
N HIS A 147 5.27 3.46 7.38
CA HIS A 147 5.68 4.33 6.28
C HIS A 147 7.13 4.05 5.84
N ALA A 148 8.05 3.91 6.80
CA ALA A 148 9.45 3.59 6.53
C ALA A 148 9.62 2.26 5.79
N ALA A 149 8.91 1.21 6.21
CA ALA A 149 8.95 -0.07 5.51
C ALA A 149 8.34 0.03 4.10
N GLN A 150 7.14 0.61 3.98
CA GLN A 150 6.44 0.74 2.70
C GLN A 150 7.27 1.50 1.66
N TYR A 151 7.92 2.58 2.06
CA TYR A 151 8.74 3.42 1.18
C TYR A 151 10.24 3.25 1.44
N ASN A 152 10.70 2.01 1.70
CA ASN A 152 12.10 1.70 1.96
C ASN A 152 13.00 1.76 0.70
N MET A 153 12.95 2.88 -0.03
CA MET A 153 13.58 3.05 -1.34
C MET A 153 15.04 3.53 -1.26
N PRO A 154 15.88 3.18 -2.24
CA PRO A 154 17.22 3.77 -2.40
C PRO A 154 17.15 5.24 -2.84
N PRO A 155 18.20 6.04 -2.54
CA PRO A 155 19.33 5.72 -1.65
C PRO A 155 18.99 5.93 -0.16
N ASP A 156 17.75 6.34 0.15
CA ASP A 156 17.38 6.82 1.48
C ASP A 156 17.32 5.74 2.55
N TYR A 157 16.85 4.55 2.20
CA TYR A 157 16.67 3.38 3.07
C TYR A 157 16.17 3.74 4.48
N PRO A 158 14.96 4.32 4.62
CA PRO A 158 14.45 4.82 5.89
C PRO A 158 14.43 3.80 7.03
N VAL A 159 14.21 2.50 6.76
CA VAL A 159 14.29 1.45 7.80
C VAL A 159 15.70 1.38 8.39
N ASN A 160 16.74 1.36 7.53
CA ASN A 160 18.14 1.34 7.96
C ASN A 160 18.51 2.62 8.71
N ARG A 161 18.04 3.79 8.23
CA ARG A 161 18.26 5.07 8.89
C ARG A 161 17.70 5.11 10.31
N ILE A 162 16.45 4.69 10.48
CA ILE A 162 15.79 4.61 11.79
C ILE A 162 16.52 3.63 12.70
N CYS A 163 16.84 2.43 12.20
CA CYS A 163 17.52 1.42 13.02
C CYS A 163 18.93 1.81 13.43
N ASN A 164 19.71 2.44 12.55
CA ASN A 164 21.03 2.96 12.89
C ASN A 164 20.94 4.00 14.02
N ALA A 165 19.94 4.88 13.98
CA ALA A 165 19.74 5.87 15.03
C ALA A 165 19.27 5.26 16.37
N ILE A 166 18.43 4.21 16.33
CA ILE A 166 18.02 3.46 17.53
C ILE A 166 19.21 2.74 18.17
N ASP A 167 20.06 2.11 17.35
CA ASP A 167 21.21 1.34 17.84
C ASP A 167 22.35 2.23 18.34
N GLN A 168 22.58 3.39 17.69
CA GLN A 168 23.65 4.34 18.01
C GLN A 168 23.17 5.53 18.86
N ALA A 169 22.03 5.39 19.56
CA ALA A 169 21.31 6.50 20.18
C ALA A 169 22.20 7.52 20.89
N SER A 170 22.10 8.77 20.42
CA SER A 170 22.96 9.88 20.85
C SER A 170 22.45 10.60 22.10
N PHE A 171 21.17 10.41 22.46
CA PHE A 171 20.45 11.17 23.48
C PHE A 171 20.25 10.43 24.81
N GLY A 172 20.69 9.16 24.91
CA GLY A 172 20.56 8.35 26.12
C GLY A 172 20.65 6.85 25.85
N SER A 173 20.76 6.04 26.90
CA SER A 173 20.89 4.59 26.80
C SER A 173 19.58 3.83 27.07
N ASN A 174 18.55 4.50 27.60
CA ASN A 174 17.27 3.86 27.89
C ASN A 174 16.43 3.68 26.62
N ILE A 175 15.48 2.74 26.66
CA ILE A 175 14.68 2.33 25.49
C ILE A 175 13.97 3.51 24.84
N LEU A 176 13.36 4.42 25.61
CA LEU A 176 12.58 5.52 25.02
C LEU A 176 13.46 6.59 24.36
N ASP A 177 14.65 6.87 24.89
CA ASP A 177 15.59 7.79 24.26
C ASP A 177 16.12 7.23 22.93
N LYS A 178 16.29 5.90 22.86
CA LYS A 178 16.62 5.20 21.60
C LYS A 178 15.49 5.33 20.58
N ILE A 179 14.24 5.13 21.00
CA ILE A 179 13.08 5.30 20.11
C ILE A 179 12.96 6.75 19.64
N TYR A 180 13.18 7.74 20.53
CA TYR A 180 13.20 9.15 20.15
C TYR A 180 14.30 9.44 19.11
N SER A 181 15.49 8.87 19.25
CA SER A 181 16.56 8.98 18.26
C SER A 181 16.12 8.41 16.89
N GLY A 182 15.46 7.25 16.88
CA GLY A 182 14.87 6.67 15.68
C GLY A 182 13.78 7.54 15.05
N LEU A 183 12.94 8.15 15.87
CA LEU A 183 11.90 9.08 15.43
C LEU A 183 12.49 10.29 14.71
N VAL A 184 13.47 10.95 15.34
CA VAL A 184 14.16 12.11 14.75
C VAL A 184 14.82 11.73 13.42
N ALA A 185 15.41 10.54 13.33
CA ALA A 185 16.00 10.05 12.09
C ALA A 185 14.95 9.71 11.00
N GLY A 186 13.75 9.29 11.39
CA GLY A 186 12.66 8.91 10.48
C GLY A 186 11.98 10.11 9.79
N TYR A 187 11.75 11.20 10.52
CA TYR A 187 11.06 12.39 9.98
C TYR A 187 11.99 13.61 9.79
N GLY A 188 13.24 13.53 10.22
CA GLY A 188 14.21 14.63 10.20
C GLY A 188 13.88 15.73 11.22
N ASN A 189 14.81 16.67 11.41
CA ASN A 189 14.62 17.87 12.26
C ASN A 189 13.56 18.87 11.75
N GLN A 190 12.67 18.47 10.83
CA GLN A 190 11.73 19.36 10.16
C GLN A 190 10.48 19.69 10.99
N THR A 191 10.25 18.99 12.10
CA THR A 191 9.12 19.22 12.99
C THR A 191 9.60 19.83 14.31
N LEU A 192 9.05 21.00 14.66
CA LEU A 192 9.30 21.66 15.96
C LEU A 192 8.80 20.78 17.12
N CYS A 193 7.76 19.98 16.87
CA CYS A 193 7.14 19.01 17.78
C CYS A 193 6.35 17.95 16.97
N ILE A 194 6.01 16.81 17.59
CA ILE A 194 5.16 15.78 16.98
C ILE A 194 3.69 16.15 17.12
N ASP A 195 2.97 16.27 16.00
CA ASP A 195 1.50 16.35 16.01
C ASP A 195 0.90 14.94 15.98
N THR A 196 0.43 14.48 17.15
CA THR A 196 -0.23 13.18 17.30
C THR A 196 -1.73 13.22 16.97
N ASN A 197 -2.31 14.39 16.66
CA ASN A 197 -3.73 14.53 16.41
C ASN A 197 -4.02 15.60 15.32
N PRO A 198 -3.87 15.26 14.03
CA PRO A 198 -4.14 16.19 12.95
C PRO A 198 -5.63 16.57 12.93
N THR A 199 -5.89 17.87 13.08
CA THR A 199 -7.24 18.41 13.36
C THR A 199 -8.24 18.28 12.21
N ILE A 200 -7.80 18.01 10.97
CA ILE A 200 -8.71 17.89 9.81
C ILE A 200 -8.20 16.80 8.83
N PRO A 201 -8.93 15.69 8.62
CA PRO A 201 -8.62 14.72 7.57
C PRO A 201 -8.76 15.38 6.20
N SER A 202 -7.75 15.25 5.33
CA SER A 202 -7.86 15.70 3.94
C SER A 202 -9.00 14.97 3.21
N TRP A 203 -9.53 15.58 2.15
CA TRP A 203 -10.56 14.96 1.29
C TRP A 203 -10.15 13.57 0.78
N HIS A 204 -8.85 13.35 0.56
CA HIS A 204 -8.31 12.07 0.11
C HIS A 204 -8.48 10.98 1.19
N PHE A 205 -8.20 11.31 2.46
CA PHE A 205 -8.38 10.37 3.57
C PHE A 205 -9.85 10.04 3.81
N MET A 206 -10.75 11.02 3.67
CA MET A 206 -12.20 10.78 3.76
C MET A 206 -12.70 9.87 2.64
N GLY A 207 -12.26 10.10 1.40
CA GLY A 207 -12.60 9.23 0.27
C GLY A 207 -12.11 7.81 0.49
N TRP A 208 -10.83 7.63 0.80
CA TRP A 208 -10.29 6.29 1.03
C TRP A 208 -10.97 5.59 2.22
N GLY A 209 -11.20 6.32 3.31
CA GLY A 209 -11.94 5.83 4.48
C GLY A 209 -13.34 5.33 4.13
N TRP A 210 -14.06 6.04 3.26
CA TRP A 210 -15.33 5.59 2.71
C TRP A 210 -15.21 4.30 1.90
N GLN A 211 -14.25 4.21 0.98
CA GLN A 211 -14.10 3.02 0.14
C GLN A 211 -13.82 1.77 0.95
N ILE A 212 -12.90 1.84 1.92
CA ILE A 212 -12.59 0.70 2.78
C ILE A 212 -13.79 0.32 3.66
N CYS A 213 -14.55 1.31 4.12
CA CYS A 213 -15.75 1.08 4.91
C CYS A 213 -16.97 0.56 4.12
N THR A 214 -16.94 0.61 2.79
CA THR A 214 -18.08 0.22 1.94
C THR A 214 -17.82 -1.02 1.10
N GLU A 215 -16.75 -1.03 0.30
CA GLU A 215 -16.43 -2.12 -0.63
C GLU A 215 -15.06 -2.76 -0.39
N MET A 216 -14.04 -1.96 -0.06
CA MET A 216 -12.64 -2.41 0.02
C MET A 216 -12.25 -2.84 1.44
N VAL A 217 -12.97 -3.84 1.96
CA VAL A 217 -12.68 -4.36 3.30
C VAL A 217 -11.36 -5.12 3.28
N ILE A 218 -10.30 -4.44 3.70
CA ILE A 218 -8.93 -4.96 3.77
C ILE A 218 -8.69 -5.50 5.19
N PRO A 219 -8.58 -6.83 5.38
CA PRO A 219 -8.59 -7.48 6.69
C PRO A 219 -7.19 -7.49 7.34
N ILE A 220 -6.49 -6.36 7.33
CA ILE A 220 -5.15 -6.27 7.95
C ILE A 220 -5.28 -6.19 9.47
N GLY A 221 -4.51 -7.03 10.16
CA GLY A 221 -4.36 -7.04 11.61
C GLY A 221 -2.91 -7.26 12.02
N ILE A 222 -2.64 -7.20 13.32
CA ILE A 222 -1.30 -7.40 13.89
C ILE A 222 -1.27 -8.71 14.67
N GLY A 223 -0.36 -9.62 14.29
CA GLY A 223 -0.13 -10.89 14.97
C GLY A 223 0.86 -10.82 16.14
N ASN A 224 0.97 -11.91 16.90
CA ASN A 224 1.82 -12.01 18.10
C ASN A 224 3.33 -12.00 17.83
N ASP A 225 3.73 -12.44 16.64
CA ASP A 225 5.14 -12.61 16.26
C ASP A 225 5.74 -11.37 15.58
N THR A 226 5.02 -10.25 15.63
CA THR A 226 5.46 -8.96 15.07
C THR A 226 6.26 -8.16 16.09
N MET A 227 6.92 -7.08 15.64
CA MET A 227 7.52 -6.09 16.55
C MET A 227 6.49 -5.16 17.20
N PHE A 228 5.20 -5.31 16.91
CA PHE A 228 4.12 -4.45 17.38
C PHE A 228 3.26 -5.14 18.45
N GLN A 229 2.44 -4.38 19.17
CA GLN A 229 1.42 -4.94 20.05
C GLN A 229 0.34 -5.67 19.25
N PRO A 230 -0.06 -6.90 19.65
CA PRO A 230 -1.07 -7.67 18.95
C PRO A 230 -2.40 -6.92 18.85
N SER A 231 -2.97 -6.91 17.64
CA SER A 231 -4.25 -6.26 17.34
C SER A 231 -4.87 -6.99 16.15
N PRO A 232 -5.39 -8.21 16.35
CA PRO A 232 -5.92 -9.02 15.26
C PRO A 232 -7.13 -8.35 14.62
N PHE A 233 -7.29 -8.52 13.31
CA PHE A 233 -8.42 -7.96 12.57
C PHE A 233 -9.74 -8.55 13.10
N ASN A 234 -10.72 -7.70 13.37
CA ASN A 234 -12.04 -8.10 13.82
C ASN A 234 -13.11 -7.45 12.95
N LEU A 235 -13.75 -8.25 12.10
CA LEU A 235 -14.77 -7.77 11.16
C LEU A 235 -15.96 -7.11 11.87
N LYS A 236 -16.40 -7.62 13.03
CA LYS A 236 -17.54 -7.04 13.77
C LYS A 236 -17.21 -5.62 14.26
N ASN A 237 -16.02 -5.43 14.83
CA ASN A 237 -15.55 -4.12 15.26
C ASN A 237 -15.34 -3.17 14.09
N TYR A 238 -14.80 -3.69 12.97
CA TYR A 238 -14.64 -2.94 11.73
C TYR A 238 -15.97 -2.39 11.20
N VAL A 239 -16.98 -3.26 11.06
CA VAL A 239 -18.33 -2.88 10.61
C VAL A 239 -18.97 -1.88 11.56
N LYS A 240 -18.82 -2.06 12.88
CA LYS A 240 -19.34 -1.12 13.89
C LYS A 240 -18.68 0.26 13.76
N LYS A 241 -17.36 0.31 13.57
CA LYS A 241 -16.63 1.56 13.34
C LYS A 241 -17.09 2.26 12.07
N CYS A 242 -17.16 1.54 10.95
CA CYS A 242 -17.63 2.09 9.68
C CYS A 242 -19.06 2.63 9.73
N LYS A 243 -19.95 1.94 10.44
CA LYS A 243 -21.32 2.44 10.69
C LYS A 243 -21.31 3.72 11.53
N LYS A 244 -20.43 3.83 12.52
CA LYS A 244 -20.29 5.04 13.34
C LYS A 244 -19.74 6.22 12.53
N ASP A 245 -18.67 5.98 11.76
CA ASP A 245 -17.91 7.04 11.10
C ASP A 245 -18.60 7.54 9.82
N TYR A 246 -19.28 6.65 9.07
CA TYR A 246 -19.87 6.97 7.77
C TYR A 246 -21.35 6.64 7.62
N GLY A 247 -21.98 6.00 8.62
CA GLY A 247 -23.39 5.61 8.53
C GLY A 247 -23.70 4.48 7.53
N VAL A 248 -22.67 3.76 7.06
CA VAL A 248 -22.80 2.76 5.98
C VAL A 248 -22.96 1.34 6.49
N ALA A 249 -23.58 0.49 5.67
CA ALA A 249 -23.53 -0.96 5.79
C ALA A 249 -22.38 -1.49 4.92
N THR A 250 -21.29 -1.88 5.57
CA THR A 250 -20.10 -2.45 4.91
C THR A 250 -20.44 -3.74 4.16
N ARG A 251 -19.92 -3.91 2.94
CA ARG A 251 -20.10 -5.09 2.08
C ARG A 251 -18.77 -5.86 1.95
N PRO A 252 -18.40 -6.70 2.93
CA PRO A 252 -17.07 -7.32 2.97
C PRO A 252 -16.73 -8.18 1.76
N HIS A 253 -17.73 -8.80 1.15
CA HIS A 253 -17.56 -9.71 0.01
C HIS A 253 -17.81 -9.04 -1.35
N TRP A 254 -17.94 -7.71 -1.41
CA TRP A 254 -18.27 -7.02 -2.67
C TRP A 254 -17.14 -7.15 -3.69
N ILE A 255 -15.89 -6.84 -3.31
CA ILE A 255 -14.75 -6.88 -4.23
C ILE A 255 -14.50 -8.29 -4.74
N SER A 256 -14.56 -9.30 -3.87
CA SER A 256 -14.44 -10.69 -4.31
C SER A 256 -15.59 -11.06 -5.23
N THR A 257 -16.85 -10.75 -4.91
CA THR A 257 -17.99 -11.04 -5.80
C THR A 257 -17.83 -10.39 -7.18
N TYR A 258 -17.40 -9.13 -7.22
CA TYR A 258 -17.38 -8.35 -8.45
C TYR A 258 -16.15 -8.62 -9.33
N TYR A 259 -14.98 -8.92 -8.74
CA TYR A 259 -13.70 -8.96 -9.45
C TYR A 259 -13.02 -10.33 -9.56
N GLY A 260 -13.53 -11.42 -8.96
CA GLY A 260 -13.03 -12.78 -9.26
C GLY A 260 -13.05 -13.82 -8.14
N GLY A 261 -13.83 -13.58 -7.10
CA GLY A 261 -14.17 -14.50 -6.02
C GLY A 261 -13.00 -14.90 -5.14
N LYS A 262 -13.20 -15.96 -4.35
CA LYS A 262 -12.17 -16.56 -3.48
C LYS A 262 -10.99 -17.20 -4.22
N ASN A 263 -11.03 -17.26 -5.55
CA ASN A 263 -9.99 -17.88 -6.38
C ASN A 263 -9.51 -16.93 -7.49
N ILE A 264 -9.30 -15.65 -7.15
CA ILE A 264 -8.93 -14.60 -8.11
C ILE A 264 -7.75 -14.97 -9.01
N LYS A 265 -6.72 -15.65 -8.48
CA LYS A 265 -5.57 -16.12 -9.27
C LYS A 265 -5.99 -17.09 -10.39
N LEU A 266 -6.89 -18.02 -10.10
CA LEU A 266 -7.40 -18.98 -11.08
C LEU A 266 -8.31 -18.28 -12.09
N VAL A 267 -9.18 -17.37 -11.64
CA VAL A 267 -10.04 -16.58 -12.51
C VAL A 267 -9.20 -15.79 -13.50
N LEU A 268 -8.24 -15.00 -13.01
CA LEU A 268 -7.30 -14.25 -13.86
C LEU A 268 -6.58 -15.16 -14.85
N ARG A 269 -6.06 -16.32 -14.40
CA ARG A 269 -5.40 -17.30 -15.27
C ARG A 269 -6.28 -17.78 -16.43
N ARG A 270 -7.59 -17.92 -16.22
CA ARG A 270 -8.52 -18.46 -17.22
C ARG A 270 -9.20 -17.39 -18.08
N SER A 271 -9.40 -16.19 -17.55
CA SER A 271 -10.24 -15.17 -18.18
C SER A 271 -9.48 -13.87 -18.51
N SER A 272 -8.19 -13.77 -18.19
CA SER A 272 -7.39 -12.57 -18.41
C SER A 272 -6.08 -12.86 -19.13
N SER A 273 -5.46 -11.80 -19.64
CA SER A 273 -4.18 -11.83 -20.34
C SER A 273 -3.50 -10.46 -20.26
N ASN A 274 -2.19 -10.45 -20.50
CA ASN A 274 -1.36 -9.25 -20.61
C ASN A 274 -1.41 -8.38 -19.34
N ILE A 275 -1.06 -8.97 -18.21
CA ILE A 275 -0.90 -8.24 -16.95
C ILE A 275 0.49 -8.52 -16.40
N ILE A 276 1.21 -7.45 -16.07
CA ILE A 276 2.42 -7.52 -15.26
C ILE A 276 2.01 -7.20 -13.82
N PHE A 277 2.30 -8.11 -12.90
CA PHE A 277 2.22 -7.90 -11.47
C PHE A 277 3.62 -7.63 -10.93
N SER A 278 3.94 -6.35 -10.75
CA SER A 278 5.24 -5.93 -10.22
C SER A 278 5.15 -5.79 -8.70
N ASN A 279 6.08 -6.36 -7.92
CA ASN A 279 6.08 -6.25 -6.46
C ASN A 279 7.51 -6.17 -5.92
N GLY A 280 7.76 -5.17 -5.08
CA GLY A 280 8.95 -5.12 -4.24
C GLY A 280 8.75 -5.93 -2.96
N LEU A 281 9.66 -6.83 -2.59
CA LEU A 281 9.48 -7.68 -1.41
C LEU A 281 9.69 -6.92 -0.08
N LYS A 282 10.22 -5.69 -0.11
CA LYS A 282 10.24 -4.77 1.05
C LYS A 282 8.94 -3.99 1.22
N ASP A 283 8.04 -4.04 0.24
CA ASP A 283 6.71 -3.47 0.39
C ASP A 283 5.83 -4.40 1.24
N PRO A 284 5.27 -3.95 2.37
CA PRO A 284 4.31 -4.72 3.14
C PRO A 284 3.09 -5.18 2.33
N TYR A 285 2.66 -4.41 1.33
CA TYR A 285 1.53 -4.78 0.45
C TYR A 285 1.86 -5.92 -0.52
N SER A 286 3.14 -6.23 -0.76
CA SER A 286 3.55 -7.36 -1.60
C SER A 286 3.02 -8.70 -1.08
N SER A 287 2.80 -8.83 0.23
CA SER A 287 2.19 -10.01 0.85
C SER A 287 0.75 -10.29 0.36
N GLY A 288 0.04 -9.24 -0.08
CA GLY A 288 -1.26 -9.33 -0.75
C GLY A 288 -1.19 -9.33 -2.28
N GLY A 289 0.01 -9.38 -2.87
CA GLY A 289 0.24 -9.30 -4.32
C GLY A 289 0.35 -10.66 -5.03
N VAL A 290 0.44 -10.61 -6.36
CA VAL A 290 0.75 -11.79 -7.18
C VAL A 290 2.26 -11.88 -7.39
N LEU A 291 2.90 -12.83 -6.71
CA LEU A 291 4.36 -12.97 -6.67
C LEU A 291 4.94 -14.03 -7.63
N THR A 292 4.07 -14.78 -8.32
CA THR A 292 4.47 -15.82 -9.28
C THR A 292 3.65 -15.70 -10.56
N ASN A 293 4.23 -16.07 -11.69
CA ASN A 293 3.50 -16.10 -12.97
C ASN A 293 2.24 -16.97 -12.84
N LEU A 294 1.11 -16.44 -13.30
CA LEU A 294 -0.16 -17.18 -13.38
C LEU A 294 -0.33 -17.84 -14.76
N SER A 295 0.28 -17.27 -15.80
CA SER A 295 0.31 -17.80 -17.17
C SER A 295 1.50 -17.22 -17.94
N LYS A 296 1.62 -17.52 -19.24
CA LYS A 296 2.64 -16.91 -20.12
C LYS A 296 2.44 -15.39 -20.28
N SER A 297 1.22 -14.89 -20.15
CA SER A 297 0.86 -13.47 -20.35
C SER A 297 0.47 -12.75 -19.05
N LEU A 298 0.38 -13.48 -17.93
CA LEU A 298 0.14 -12.95 -16.59
C LEU A 298 1.41 -13.20 -15.77
N VAL A 299 2.30 -12.23 -15.82
CA VAL A 299 3.68 -12.39 -15.34
C VAL A 299 3.90 -11.61 -14.05
N ALA A 300 4.60 -12.22 -13.10
CA ALA A 300 5.04 -11.55 -11.89
C ALA A 300 6.49 -11.09 -12.06
N ILE A 301 6.76 -9.85 -11.65
CA ILE A 301 8.12 -9.28 -11.58
C ILE A 301 8.35 -8.89 -10.13
N THR A 302 9.12 -9.71 -9.42
CA THR A 302 9.40 -9.49 -8.00
C THR A 302 10.85 -9.06 -7.78
N THR A 303 11.08 -8.06 -6.94
CA THR A 303 12.43 -7.59 -6.59
C THR A 303 12.65 -7.67 -5.09
N VAL A 304 13.77 -8.24 -4.66
CA VAL A 304 14.08 -8.48 -3.23
C VAL A 304 14.14 -7.18 -2.43
N ASN A 305 14.72 -6.13 -3.02
CA ASN A 305 14.93 -4.83 -2.39
C ASN A 305 13.94 -3.76 -2.86
N GLY A 306 12.94 -4.11 -3.67
CA GLY A 306 11.92 -3.17 -4.11
C GLY A 306 11.01 -2.77 -2.96
N SER A 307 10.67 -1.49 -2.89
CA SER A 307 9.63 -0.92 -2.03
C SER A 307 8.36 -0.60 -2.84
N HIS A 308 7.38 0.02 -2.21
CA HIS A 308 6.06 0.24 -2.78
C HIS A 308 6.10 1.12 -4.04
N CYS A 309 5.65 0.57 -5.16
CA CYS A 309 5.54 1.22 -6.47
C CYS A 309 6.84 1.81 -7.03
N LEU A 310 8.00 1.34 -6.57
CA LEU A 310 9.30 1.95 -6.89
C LEU A 310 9.65 1.90 -8.39
N ASP A 311 9.18 0.89 -9.11
CA ASP A 311 9.27 0.76 -10.56
C ASP A 311 8.59 1.91 -11.32
N LEU A 312 7.53 2.49 -10.77
CA LEU A 312 6.79 3.61 -11.37
C LEU A 312 7.39 4.99 -11.07
N MET A 313 8.35 5.07 -10.14
CA MET A 313 8.99 6.33 -9.79
C MET A 313 9.87 6.85 -10.93
N VAL A 314 10.07 8.17 -10.97
CA VAL A 314 10.98 8.81 -11.93
C VAL A 314 12.37 8.22 -11.78
N SER A 315 13.03 7.96 -12.91
CA SER A 315 14.39 7.42 -12.89
C SER A 315 15.37 8.41 -12.29
N GLN A 316 16.25 7.91 -11.43
CA GLN A 316 17.33 8.65 -10.82
C GLN A 316 18.69 8.05 -11.21
N GLN A 317 19.74 8.87 -11.20
CA GLN A 317 21.11 8.40 -11.47
C GLN A 317 21.59 7.40 -10.40
N THR A 318 21.04 7.49 -9.19
CA THR A 318 21.31 6.60 -8.06
C THR A 318 20.47 5.32 -8.07
N ASP A 319 19.62 5.11 -9.08
CA ASP A 319 18.81 3.90 -9.17
C ASP A 319 19.71 2.67 -9.27
N PRO A 320 19.50 1.64 -8.42
CA PRO A 320 20.30 0.44 -8.48
C PRO A 320 20.03 -0.33 -9.77
N LYS A 321 21.03 -1.06 -10.24
CA LYS A 321 20.96 -1.85 -11.47
C LYS A 321 19.72 -2.77 -11.55
N TRP A 322 19.33 -3.39 -10.44
CA TRP A 322 18.16 -4.28 -10.40
C TRP A 322 16.84 -3.55 -10.68
N LEU A 323 16.70 -2.28 -10.28
CA LEU A 323 15.51 -1.46 -10.52
C LEU A 323 15.45 -1.04 -12.00
N ILE A 324 16.60 -0.65 -12.55
CA ILE A 324 16.74 -0.35 -13.98
C ILE A 324 16.39 -1.59 -14.82
N ASP A 325 16.90 -2.76 -14.44
CA ASP A 325 16.67 -4.01 -15.15
C ASP A 325 15.19 -4.47 -15.03
N GLN A 326 14.55 -4.22 -13.88
CA GLN A 326 13.09 -4.40 -13.69
C GLN A 326 12.29 -3.54 -14.69
N ARG A 327 12.52 -2.22 -14.72
CA ARG A 327 11.82 -1.31 -15.64
C ARG A 327 12.04 -1.68 -17.10
N LYS A 328 13.27 -2.07 -17.47
CA LYS A 328 13.58 -2.57 -18.82
C LYS A 328 12.78 -3.83 -19.17
N LYS A 329 12.62 -4.74 -18.22
CA LYS A 329 11.81 -5.96 -18.40
C LYS A 329 10.34 -5.63 -18.62
N GLU A 330 9.77 -4.73 -17.82
CA GLU A 330 8.39 -4.24 -17.96
C GLU A 330 8.15 -3.62 -19.33
N ILE A 331 9.00 -2.67 -19.73
CA ILE A 331 8.92 -2.01 -21.04
C ILE A 331 9.08 -3.02 -22.19
N LYS A 332 9.97 -4.01 -22.06
CA LYS A 332 10.14 -5.06 -23.08
C LYS A 332 8.85 -5.86 -23.28
N ILE A 333 8.17 -6.23 -22.20
CA ILE A 333 6.90 -6.97 -22.27
C ILE A 333 5.81 -6.09 -22.91
N ILE A 334 5.69 -4.83 -22.47
CA ILE A 334 4.72 -3.87 -23.01
C ILE A 334 4.92 -3.64 -24.52
N LYS A 335 6.18 -3.45 -24.96
CA LYS A 335 6.52 -3.35 -26.39
C LYS A 335 6.11 -4.62 -27.16
N GLY A 336 6.24 -5.78 -26.54
CA GLY A 336 5.76 -7.05 -27.10
C GLY A 336 4.25 -7.05 -27.34
N TRP A 337 3.46 -6.58 -26.36
CA TRP A 337 2.01 -6.47 -26.51
C TRP A 337 1.60 -5.50 -27.62
N ILE A 338 2.24 -4.33 -27.70
CA ILE A 338 1.98 -3.33 -28.75
C ILE A 338 2.30 -3.91 -30.13
N LYS A 339 3.44 -4.60 -30.27
CA LYS A 339 3.82 -5.26 -31.53
C LYS A 339 2.79 -6.33 -31.93
N GLN A 340 2.37 -7.17 -30.98
CA GLN A 340 1.38 -8.22 -31.24
C GLN A 340 0.05 -7.60 -31.71
N TYR A 341 -0.43 -6.56 -31.04
CA TYR A 341 -1.67 -5.87 -31.39
C TYR A 341 -1.68 -5.38 -32.85
N TYR A 342 -0.61 -4.72 -33.30
CA TYR A 342 -0.52 -4.25 -34.69
C TYR A 342 -0.38 -5.40 -35.70
N ASN A 343 0.28 -6.50 -35.32
CA ASN A 343 0.31 -7.70 -36.16
C ASN A 343 -1.09 -8.31 -36.31
N ASP A 344 -1.87 -8.36 -35.24
CA ASP A 344 -3.24 -8.90 -35.27
C ASP A 344 -4.14 -8.05 -36.17
N LEU A 345 -4.04 -6.71 -36.10
CA LEU A 345 -4.79 -5.80 -36.99
C LEU A 345 -4.48 -6.05 -38.47
N ARG A 346 -3.19 -6.25 -38.81
CA ARG A 346 -2.73 -6.61 -40.16
C ARG A 346 -3.33 -7.93 -40.64
N THR A 347 -3.24 -8.97 -39.81
CA THR A 347 -3.74 -10.30 -40.17
C THR A 347 -5.26 -10.31 -40.37
N LEU A 348 -5.99 -9.51 -39.61
CA LEU A 348 -7.44 -9.39 -39.72
C LEU A 348 -7.92 -8.51 -40.88
N LYS A 349 -7.01 -8.00 -41.74
CA LYS A 349 -7.32 -7.05 -42.83
C LYS A 349 -8.12 -5.83 -42.35
N LEU A 350 -7.87 -5.38 -41.12
CA LEU A 350 -8.40 -4.10 -40.63
C LEU A 350 -7.53 -2.92 -41.09
N GLU A 351 -6.61 -3.16 -42.04
CA GLU A 351 -5.84 -2.17 -42.79
C GLU A 351 -6.54 -1.86 -44.13
N GLU A 352 -7.74 -1.27 -44.04
CA GLU A 352 -8.25 -0.31 -45.02
C GLU A 352 -8.53 1.00 -44.26
#